data_AF-I3YA89-F1
#
_entry.id   AF-I3YA89-F1
#
_cell.length_a   1.000
_cell.length_b   1.000
_cell.length_c   1.000
_cell.angle_alpha   90.00
_cell.angle_beta   90.00
_cell.angle_gamma   90.00
#
_symmetry.space_group_name_H-M   'P 1'
#
loop_
_entity.id
_entity.type
_entity.pdbx_description
1 polymer ?
#
loop_
_entity_poly.entity_id
_entity_poly.type
_entity_poly.pdbx_seq_one_letter_code
_entity_poly.pdbx_strand_id
1 'polypeptide(L)'
;MTTISFDTHEFVKKLQSVGFTQEQAEVFATEHRRIVDDTLVTKDHLDMPLRELEMRLRELEYRLIIKMGAMMMAAVFSIAALVKFL
;
A
#
# COMPACT_ATOMS: atom_id res chain seq x y z
N MET A 1 -13.05 -10.93 -4.03
CA MET A 1 -11.77 -10.65 -4.73
C MET A 1 -11.59 -11.72 -5.76
N THR A 2 -11.39 -11.35 -7.02
CA THR A 2 -11.08 -12.31 -8.08
C THR A 2 -9.58 -12.59 -7.99
N THR A 3 -9.20 -13.72 -7.39
CA THR A 3 -7.82 -14.20 -7.43
C THR A 3 -7.54 -14.57 -8.88
N ILE A 4 -6.61 -13.88 -9.54
CA ILE A 4 -6.14 -14.29 -10.87
C ILE A 4 -5.27 -15.51 -10.64
N SER A 5 -5.83 -16.71 -10.82
CA SER A 5 -5.10 -17.97 -10.71
C SER A 5 -4.35 -18.23 -12.01
N PHE A 6 -3.04 -18.51 -11.92
CA PHE A 6 -2.25 -18.92 -13.09
C PHE A 6 -2.49 -20.40 -13.39
N ASP A 7 -3.22 -20.70 -14.47
CA ASP A 7 -3.46 -22.08 -14.91
C ASP A 7 -2.22 -22.64 -15.63
N THR A 8 -1.42 -23.39 -14.86
CA THR A 8 -0.20 -24.04 -15.37
C THR A 8 -0.51 -25.05 -16.47
N HIS A 9 -1.67 -25.73 -16.43
CA HIS A 9 -2.02 -26.77 -17.39
C HIS A 9 -2.43 -26.18 -18.75
N GLU A 10 -3.26 -25.14 -18.75
CA GLU A 10 -3.61 -24.41 -19.97
C GLU A 10 -2.35 -23.79 -20.61
N PHE A 11 -1.45 -23.25 -19.79
CA PHE A 11 -0.19 -22.65 -20.25
C PHE A 11 0.74 -23.68 -20.90
N VAL A 12 0.90 -24.87 -20.30
CA VAL A 12 1.67 -25.98 -20.91
C VAL A 12 1.10 -26.36 -22.28
N LYS A 13 -0.23 -26.50 -22.40
CA LYS A 13 -0.88 -26.85 -23.69
C LYS A 13 -0.62 -25.79 -24.76
N LYS A 14 -0.65 -24.50 -24.40
CA LYS A 14 -0.31 -23.41 -25.33
C LYS A 14 1.13 -23.51 -25.81
N LEU A 15 2.08 -23.75 -24.90
CA LEU A 15 3.49 -23.91 -25.28
C LEU A 15 3.71 -25.11 -26.22
N GLN A 16 3.06 -26.24 -25.93
CA GLN A 16 3.11 -27.41 -26.81
C GLN A 16 2.52 -27.12 -28.20
N SER A 17 1.43 -26.33 -28.28
CA SER A 17 0.81 -25.96 -29.57
C SER A 17 1.71 -25.11 -30.47
N VAL A 18 2.74 -24.46 -29.90
CA VAL A 18 3.73 -23.66 -30.65
C VAL A 18 5.08 -24.38 -30.81
N GLY A 19 5.12 -25.69 -30.51
CA GLY A 19 6.26 -26.55 -30.82
C GLY A 19 7.22 -26.83 -29.66
N PHE A 20 6.87 -26.46 -28.42
CA PHE A 20 7.66 -26.86 -27.25
C PHE A 20 7.45 -28.34 -26.95
N THR A 21 8.51 -29.04 -26.54
CA THR A 21 8.36 -30.38 -25.97
C THR A 21 7.62 -30.30 -24.64
N GLN A 22 7.03 -31.41 -24.19
CA GLN A 22 6.35 -31.47 -22.90
C GLN A 22 7.28 -31.03 -21.76
N GLU A 23 8.52 -31.54 -21.74
CA GLU A 23 9.50 -31.22 -20.71
C GLU A 23 9.86 -29.73 -20.70
N GLN A 24 10.05 -29.12 -21.89
CA GLN A 24 10.30 -27.68 -22.00
C GLN A 24 9.09 -26.87 -21.50
N ALA A 25 7.89 -27.25 -21.90
CA ALA A 25 6.66 -26.56 -21.53
C ALA A 25 6.41 -26.63 -20.01
N GLU A 26 6.64 -27.78 -19.38
CA GLU A 26 6.48 -27.99 -17.94
C GLU A 26 7.50 -27.17 -17.13
N VAL A 27 8.78 -27.16 -17.55
CA VAL A 27 9.82 -26.33 -16.92
C VAL A 27 9.46 -24.85 -17.01
N PHE A 28 9.05 -24.39 -18.19
CA PHE A 28 8.71 -22.99 -18.40
C PHE A 28 7.49 -22.58 -17.58
N ALA A 29 6.44 -23.42 -17.55
CA ALA A 29 5.23 -23.16 -16.78
C ALA A 29 5.49 -23.13 -15.26
N THR A 30 6.37 -24.01 -14.78
CA THR A 30 6.75 -24.08 -13.37
C THR A 30 7.51 -22.84 -12.92
N GLU A 31 8.52 -22.42 -13.69
CA GLU A 31 9.28 -21.20 -13.38
C GLU A 31 8.41 -19.94 -13.52
N HIS A 32 7.50 -19.89 -14.50
CA HIS A 32 6.57 -18.76 -14.63
C HIS A 32 5.59 -18.68 -13.46
N ARG A 33 5.04 -19.81 -13.00
CA ARG A 33 4.18 -19.85 -11.80
C ARG A 33 4.93 -19.31 -10.59
N ARG A 34 6.19 -19.71 -10.40
CA ARG A 34 7.02 -19.23 -9.30
C ARG A 34 7.21 -17.72 -9.33
N ILE A 35 7.49 -17.13 -10.51
CA ILE A 35 7.64 -15.68 -10.66
C ILE A 35 6.33 -14.95 -10.36
N VAL A 36 5.20 -15.48 -10.85
CA VAL A 36 3.88 -14.92 -10.58
C VAL A 36 3.58 -14.99 -9.08
N ASP A 37 3.77 -16.15 -8.44
CA ASP A 37 3.55 -16.33 -7.00
C ASP A 37 4.45 -15.42 -6.15
N ASP A 38 5.72 -15.23 -6.53
CA ASP A 38 6.67 -14.35 -5.81
C ASP A 38 6.41 -12.85 -6.01
N THR A 39 5.74 -12.45 -7.10
CA THR A 39 5.44 -11.03 -7.42
C THR A 39 4.06 -10.61 -6.92
N LEU A 40 3.21 -11.55 -6.51
CA LEU A 40 1.88 -11.28 -5.99
C LEU A 40 1.97 -10.69 -4.58
N VAL A 41 2.11 -9.38 -4.50
CA VAL A 41 1.81 -8.64 -3.27
C VAL A 41 0.32 -8.79 -2.99
N THR A 42 -0.02 -9.53 -1.92
CA THR A 42 -1.42 -9.68 -1.52
C THR A 42 -1.98 -8.33 -1.08
N LYS A 43 -3.29 -8.10 -1.24
CA LYS A 43 -3.90 -6.88 -0.70
C LYS A 43 -3.64 -6.74 0.79
N ASP A 44 -3.67 -7.84 1.53
CA ASP A 44 -3.37 -7.86 2.97
C ASP A 44 -1.95 -7.33 3.26
N HIS A 45 -0.99 -7.61 2.38
CA HIS A 45 0.37 -7.06 2.49
C HIS A 45 0.44 -5.55 2.24
N LEU A 46 -0.47 -4.98 1.44
CA LEU A 46 -0.57 -3.53 1.23
C LEU A 46 -1.45 -2.84 2.29
N ASP A 47 -2.47 -3.53 2.79
CA ASP A 47 -3.42 -2.98 3.77
C ASP A 47 -2.73 -2.67 5.11
N MET A 48 -1.76 -3.48 5.52
CA MET A 48 -0.99 -3.24 6.74
C MET A 48 -0.18 -1.93 6.70
N PRO A 49 0.72 -1.70 5.71
CA PRO A 49 1.45 -0.44 5.61
C PRO A 49 0.55 0.76 5.30
N LEU A 50 -0.56 0.58 4.57
CA LEU A 50 -1.54 1.65 4.34
C LEU A 50 -2.22 2.09 5.63
N ARG A 51 -2.65 1.16 6.47
CA ARG A 51 -3.21 1.47 7.80
C ARG A 51 -2.20 2.18 8.69
N GLU A 52 -0.94 1.74 8.68
CA GLU A 52 0.11 2.40 9.45
C GLU A 52 0.32 3.86 8.98
N LEU A 53 0.32 4.09 7.67
CA LEU A 53 0.43 5.43 7.10
C LEU A 53 -0.76 6.31 7.49
N GLU A 54 -1.99 5.80 7.41
CA GLU A 54 -3.21 6.50 7.84
C GLU A 54 -3.15 6.91 9.31
N MET A 55 -2.70 6.01 10.20
CA MET A 55 -2.53 6.33 11.62
C MET A 55 -1.50 7.45 11.83
N ARG A 56 -0.34 7.38 11.16
CA ARG A 56 0.71 8.40 11.26
C ARG A 56 0.24 9.76 10.74
N LEU A 57 -0.53 9.78 9.66
CA LEU A 57 -1.12 11.02 9.13
C LEU A 57 -2.13 11.63 10.10
N ARG A 58 -3.01 10.81 10.68
CA ARG A 58 -3.98 11.26 11.69
C ARG A 58 -3.29 11.81 12.95
N GLU A 59 -2.21 11.18 13.41
CA GLU A 59 -1.43 11.69 14.55
C GLU A 59 -0.79 13.05 14.24
N LEU A 60 -0.20 13.20 13.05
CA LEU A 60 0.35 14.47 12.59
C LEU A 60 -0.71 15.56 12.52
N GLU A 61 -1.90 15.25 11.99
CA GLU A 61 -3.02 16.17 11.93
C GLU A 61 -3.41 16.67 13.32
N TYR A 62 -3.60 15.77 14.29
CA TYR A 62 -3.92 16.16 15.67
C TYR A 62 -2.84 17.03 16.30
N ARG A 63 -1.57 16.67 16.13
CA ARG A 63 -0.45 17.47 16.66
C ARG A 63 -0.42 18.86 16.04
N LEU A 64 -0.73 18.97 14.75
CA LEU A 64 -0.81 20.26 14.07
C LEU A 64 -1.98 21.08 14.61
N ILE A 65 -3.18 20.50 14.71
CA ILE A 65 -4.38 21.16 15.25
C ILE A 65 -4.10 21.70 16.67
N ILE A 66 -3.52 20.89 17.55
CA ILE A 66 -3.21 21.28 18.92
C ILE A 66 -2.20 22.44 18.94
N LYS A 67 -1.11 22.35 18.16
CA LYS A 67 -0.09 23.40 18.11
C LYS A 67 -0.65 24.71 17.53
N MET A 68 -1.46 24.63 16.48
CA MET A 68 -2.11 25.80 15.89
C MET A 68 -3.10 26.43 16.85
N GLY A 69 -3.93 25.62 17.51
CA GLY A 69 -4.84 26.07 18.56
C GLY A 69 -4.12 26.77 19.71
N ALA A 70 -3.01 26.20 20.19
CA ALA A 70 -2.20 26.80 21.23
C ALA A 70 -1.58 28.15 20.80
N MET A 71 -1.05 28.24 19.56
CA MET A 71 -0.51 29.48 19.02
C MET A 71 -1.58 30.56 18.84
N MET A 72 -2.77 30.21 18.36
CA MET A 72 -3.90 31.14 18.26
C MET A 72 -4.34 31.63 19.63
N MET A 73 -4.47 30.74 20.61
CA MET A 73 -4.81 31.11 21.99
C MET A 73 -3.75 32.05 22.58
N ALA A 74 -2.46 31.73 22.41
CA ALA A 74 -1.38 32.58 22.87
C ALA A 74 -1.45 33.99 22.24
N ALA A 75 -1.67 34.08 20.92
CA ALA A 75 -1.80 35.35 20.22
C ALA A 75 -3.00 36.16 20.73
N VAL A 76 -4.17 35.54 20.91
CA VAL A 76 -5.37 36.19 21.44
C VAL A 76 -5.13 36.69 22.87
N PHE A 77 -4.51 35.88 23.73
CA PHE A 77 -4.17 36.29 25.09
C PHE A 77 -3.19 37.47 25.11
N SER A 78 -2.18 37.46 24.25
CA SER A 78 -1.23 38.58 24.13
C SER A 78 -1.93 39.87 23.71
N ILE A 79 -2.82 39.82 22.71
CA ILE A 79 -3.58 40.99 22.25
C ILE A 79 -4.51 41.50 23.36
N ALA A 80 -5.23 40.61 24.04
CA ALA A 80 -6.15 40.99 25.11
C ALA A 80 -5.42 41.65 26.29
N ALA A 81 -4.22 41.16 26.64
CA ALA A 81 -3.38 41.78 27.65
C ALA A 81 -2.95 43.19 27.23
N LEU A 82 -2.49 43.37 25.99
CA LEU A 82 -2.10 44.67 25.46
C LEU A 82 -3.28 45.67 25.50
N VAL A 83 -4.47 45.28 25.10
CA VAL A 83 -5.67 46.16 25.12
C VAL A 83 -6.12 46.52 26.55
N LYS A 84 -5.90 45.63 27.53
CA LYS A 84 -6.33 45.87 28.90
C LYS A 84 -5.35 46.73 29.71
N PHE A 85 -4.05 46.65 29.40
CA PHE A 85 -2.98 47.29 30.18
C PHE A 85 -2.37 48.53 29.51
N LEU A 86 -2.66 48.77 28.23
CA LEU A 86 -2.33 50.01 27.52
C LEU A 86 -3.54 50.96 27.55
#